data_AF-A0A3D5PJU4-F1
#
_entry.id   AF-A0A3D5PJU4-F1
#
_cell.length_a   1.000
_cell.length_b   1.000
_cell.length_c   1.000
_cell.angle_alpha   90.00
_cell.angle_beta   90.00
_cell.angle_gamma   90.00
#
_symmetry.space_group_name_H-M   'P 1'
#
loop_
_entity.id
_entity.type
_entity.pdbx_description
1 polymer ?
#
loop_
_entity_poly.entity_id
_entity_poly.type
_entity_poly.pdbx_seq_one_letter_code
_entity_poly.pdbx_strand_id
1 'polypeptide(L)' 'TPGTVISDVYAYEKPSKRERFAVLMCNMLFIDLVQLGERHRRAGYSCKNGWMGEWLTP' A
#
# COMPACT_ATOMS: atom_id res chain seq x y z
N THR A 1 23.96 -13.29 2.41
CA THR A 1 23.33 -12.51 1.32
C THR A 1 21.83 -12.73 1.38
N PRO A 2 20.97 -11.71 1.29
CA PRO A 2 19.53 -11.95 1.25
C PRO A 2 19.15 -12.51 -0.13
N GLY A 3 18.49 -13.66 -0.15
CA GLY A 3 18.06 -14.37 -1.36
C GLY A 3 18.55 -15.82 -1.39
N THR A 4 17.64 -16.75 -1.67
CA THR A 4 17.93 -18.16 -1.89
C THR A 4 18.06 -18.40 -3.40
N VAL A 5 19.17 -18.97 -3.84
CA VAL A 5 19.38 -19.32 -5.25
C VAL A 5 18.44 -20.45 -5.63
N ILE A 6 17.72 -20.29 -6.74
CA ILE A 6 16.85 -21.31 -7.34
C ILE A 6 17.67 -22.01 -8.43
N SER A 7 17.83 -23.34 -8.35
CA SER A 7 18.75 -24.12 -9.19
C SER A 7 18.32 -24.24 -10.65
N ASP A 8 17.02 -24.25 -10.91
CA ASP A 8 16.42 -24.42 -12.24
C ASP A 8 14.98 -23.89 -12.25
N VAL A 9 14.38 -23.83 -13.44
CA VAL A 9 13.05 -23.22 -13.66
C VAL A 9 11.91 -23.91 -12.89
N TYR A 10 12.09 -25.17 -12.47
CA TYR A 10 11.08 -25.94 -11.73
C TYR A 10 11.40 -26.11 -10.24
N ALA A 11 12.57 -25.68 -9.76
CA ALA A 11 12.99 -25.79 -8.36
C ALA A 11 12.23 -24.90 -7.37
N TYR A 12 11.28 -24.09 -7.84
CA TYR A 12 10.46 -23.22 -7.00
C TYR A 12 9.01 -23.69 -6.94
N GLU A 13 8.68 -24.40 -5.87
CA GLU A 13 7.30 -24.78 -5.58
C GLU A 13 6.57 -23.70 -4.78
N LYS A 14 5.36 -23.34 -5.23
CA LYS A 14 4.37 -22.53 -4.48
C LYS A 14 3.26 -23.44 -3.97
N PRO A 15 3.46 -24.17 -2.87
CA PRO A 15 2.42 -25.05 -2.34
C PRO A 15 1.25 -24.20 -1.84
N SER A 16 0.03 -24.53 -2.29
CA SER A 16 -1.23 -23.93 -1.86
C SER A 16 -1.62 -24.42 -0.46
N LYS A 17 -0.87 -23.99 0.55
CA LYS A 17 -1.15 -24.34 1.95
C LYS A 17 -2.20 -23.41 2.54
N ARG A 18 -3.39 -23.94 2.79
CA ARG A 18 -4.51 -23.19 3.40
C ARG A 18 -4.13 -22.52 4.72
N GLU A 19 -3.30 -23.16 5.53
CA GLU A 19 -2.77 -22.61 6.80
C GLU A 19 -1.98 -21.32 6.62
N ARG A 20 -1.40 -21.09 5.43
CA ARG A 20 -0.62 -19.89 5.09
C ARG A 20 -1.47 -18.81 4.43
N PHE A 21 -2.74 -19.11 4.15
CA PHE A 21 -3.64 -18.15 3.53
C PHE A 21 -4.21 -17.20 4.58
N ALA A 22 -4.07 -15.91 4.32
CA ALA A 22 -4.65 -14.86 5.15
C ALA A 22 -5.18 -13.73 4.28
N VAL A 23 -6.21 -13.04 4.76
CA VAL A 23 -6.74 -11.82 4.17
C VAL A 23 -6.24 -10.65 5.00
N LEU A 24 -5.57 -9.70 4.34
CA LEU A 24 -5.17 -8.44 4.97
C LEU A 24 -6.23 -7.38 4.71
N MET A 25 -6.74 -6.78 5.78
CA MET A 25 -7.64 -5.64 5.70
C MET A 25 -6.85 -4.38 6.05
N CYS A 26 -6.80 -3.43 5.12
CA CYS A 26 -6.25 -2.12 5.37
C CYS A 26 -7.37 -1.18 5.81
N ASN A 27 -7.36 -0.78 7.08
CA ASN A 27 -8.25 0.26 7.57
C ASN A 27 -7.62 1.62 7.29
N MET A 28 -8.25 2.40 6.42
CA MET A 28 -7.73 3.70 6.01
C MET A 28 -7.92 4.72 7.14
N LEU A 29 -6.81 5.28 7.62
CA LEU A 29 -6.82 6.29 8.68
C LEU A 29 -6.65 7.71 8.12
N PHE A 30 -5.91 7.82 7.02
CA PHE A 30 -5.57 9.08 6.38
C PHE A 30 -5.32 8.88 4.88
N ILE A 31 -5.64 9.90 4.09
CA ILE A 31 -5.33 9.98 2.66
C ILE A 31 -4.56 11.29 2.45
N ASP A 32 -3.38 11.19 1.82
CA ASP A 32 -2.62 12.32 1.29
C ASP A 32 -2.75 12.32 -0.23
N LEU A 33 -3.62 13.19 -0.76
CA LEU A 33 -3.87 13.28 -2.18
C LEU A 33 -2.97 14.35 -2.79
N VAL A 34 -2.14 13.98 -3.77
CA VAL A 34 -1.30 14.91 -4.54
C VAL A 34 -1.83 15.04 -5.97
N GLN A 35 -2.09 16.26 -6.41
CA GLN A 35 -2.33 16.56 -7.83
C GLN A 35 -1.09 17.22 -8.42
N LEU A 36 -0.45 16.54 -9.37
CA LEU A 36 0.70 17.04 -10.13
C LEU A 36 0.21 17.89 -11.31
N GLY A 37 0.00 19.19 -11.09
CA GLY A 37 -0.17 20.20 -12.14
C GLY A 37 1.03 21.14 -12.22
N GLU A 38 0.96 22.21 -13.02
CA GLU A 38 2.02 23.24 -13.08
C GLU A 38 2.42 23.79 -11.70
N ARG A 39 1.45 23.82 -10.77
CA ARG A 39 1.68 23.96 -9.34
C ARG A 39 1.07 22.76 -8.64
N HIS A 40 1.88 22.02 -7.88
CA HIS A 40 1.40 20.89 -7.11
C HIS A 40 0.41 21.35 -6.05
N ARG A 41 -0.62 20.54 -5.83
CA ARG A 41 -1.62 20.76 -4.77
C ARG A 41 -1.75 19.49 -3.96
N ARG A 42 -1.94 19.65 -2.65
CA ARG A 42 -2.11 18.54 -1.72
C ARG A 42 -3.34 18.73 -0.87
N ALA A 43 -4.09 17.65 -0.69
CA ALA A 43 -5.26 17.61 0.19
C ALA A 43 -5.17 16.41 1.13
N GLY A 44 -5.35 16.68 2.43
CA GLY A 44 -5.41 15.66 3.48
C GLY A 44 -6.85 15.30 3.81
N TYR A 45 -7.11 14.03 4.06
CA TYR A 45 -8.40 13.55 4.57
C TYR A 45 -8.16 12.55 5.71
N SER A 46 -8.86 12.69 6.84
CA SER A 46 -8.69 11.80 7.99
C SER A 46 -10.01 11.17 8.44
N CYS A 47 -9.97 9.92 8.90
CA CYS A 47 -11.14 9.32 9.53
C CYS A 47 -11.55 10.06 10.83
N LYS A 48 -10.62 10.76 11.49
CA LYS A 48 -10.87 11.46 12.76
C LYS A 48 -11.81 12.66 12.65
N ASN A 49 -11.86 13.29 11.48
CA ASN A 49 -12.68 14.47 11.22
C ASN A 49 -13.83 14.17 10.25
N GLY A 50 -14.23 12.90 10.13
CA GLY A 50 -15.29 12.48 9.20
C GLY A 50 -14.89 12.66 7.73
N TRP A 51 -13.60 12.56 7.42
CA TRP A 51 -13.05 12.78 6.07
C TRP A 51 -13.27 14.20 5.54
N MET A 52 -13.35 15.19 6.43
CA MET A 52 -13.33 16.59 6.03
C MET A 52 -11.95 16.94 5.46
N GLY A 53 -11.93 17.41 4.21
CA GLY A 53 -10.69 17.72 3.49
C GLY A 53 -10.03 19.00 3.99
N GLU A 54 -8.70 19.00 4.01
CA GLU A 54 -7.88 20.18 4.30
C GLU A 54 -6.79 20.37 3.24
N TRP A 55 -6.50 21.62 2.88
CA TRP A 55 -5.40 21.94 1.98
C TRP A 55 -4.07 21.84 2.74
N LEU A 56 -3.14 21.09 2.17
CA LEU A 56 -1.78 20.94 2.71
C LEU A 56 -0.81 21.81 1.90
N THR A 57 0.30 22.18 2.54
CA THR A 57 1.42 22.78 1.82
C THR A 57 1.94 21.79 0.76
N PRO A 58 2.21 22.24 -0.48
CA PRO A 58 2.80 21.40 -1.52
C PRO A 58 4.04 20.65 -1.04
#